data_AF-A0A2E2TQZ7-F1
#
_entry.id   AF-A0A2E2TQZ7-F1
#
_cell.length_a   1.000
_cell.length_b   1.000
_cell.length_c   1.000
_cell.angle_alpha   90.00
_cell.angle_beta   90.00
_cell.angle_gamma   90.00
#
_symmetry.space_group_name_H-M   'P 1'
#
loop_
_entity.id
_entity.type
_entity.pdbx_description
1 polymer ?
#
loop_
_entity_poly.entity_id
_entity_poly.type
_entity_poly.pdbx_seq_one_letter_code
_entity_poly.pdbx_strand_id
1 'polypeptide(L)' 'MDDLIATGGTALACAQLVHENFGVLKKNILIQAVINLPELSGSDLIKASGYSVQTLIEFSGT' A
#
# COMPACT_ATOMS: atom_id res chain seq x y z
N MET A 1 2.56 1.34 7.83
CA MET A 1 2.48 0.02 8.51
C MET A 1 1.02 -0.25 8.75
N ASP A 2 0.53 -1.41 8.32
CA ASP A 2 -0.84 -1.87 8.58
C ASP A 2 -0.84 -3.37 8.82
N ASP A 3 -1.94 -3.94 9.31
CA ASP A 3 -2.06 -5.39 9.43
C ASP A 3 -2.22 -6.06 8.05
N LEU A 4 -3.08 -5.52 7.19
CA LEU A 4 -3.46 -6.14 5.92
C LEU A 4 -3.71 -5.11 4.81
N ILE A 5 -3.40 -5.48 3.57
CA ILE A 5 -3.82 -4.77 2.36
C ILE A 5 -4.93 -5.55 1.66
N ALA A 6 -6.14 -4.98 1.64
CA ALA A 6 -7.30 -5.45 0.88
C ALA A 6 -7.44 -4.64 -0.42
N THR A 7 -8.37 -3.68 -0.46
CA THR A 7 -8.57 -2.77 -1.62
C THR A 7 -7.53 -1.65 -1.69
N GLY A 8 -6.71 -1.45 -0.65
CA GLY A 8 -5.60 -0.49 -0.62
C GLY A 8 -5.98 0.99 -0.44
N GLY A 9 -7.27 1.33 -0.36
CA GLY A 9 -7.74 2.72 -0.32
C GLY A 9 -7.22 3.51 0.88
N THR A 10 -7.27 2.94 2.08
CA THR A 10 -6.77 3.58 3.31
C THR A 10 -5.27 3.84 3.24
N ALA A 11 -4.48 2.82 2.84
CA ALA A 11 -3.04 2.95 2.70
C ALA A 11 -2.64 4.01 1.66
N LEU A 12 -3.36 4.07 0.52
CA LEU A 12 -3.13 5.06 -0.52
C LEU A 12 -3.43 6.49 -0.02
N ALA A 13 -4.57 6.69 0.64
CA ALA A 13 -4.93 7.99 1.21
C ALA A 13 -3.91 8.46 2.26
N CYS A 14 -3.44 7.56 3.13
CA CYS A 14 -2.37 7.87 4.08
C CYS A 14 -1.07 8.29 3.38
N ALA A 15 -0.64 7.57 2.33
CA ALA A 15 0.57 7.93 1.58
C ALA A 15 0.44 9.26 0.83
N GLN A 16 -0.76 9.57 0.30
CA GLN A 16 -1.05 10.87 -0.30
C GLN A 16 -0.93 12.00 0.72
N LEU A 17 -1.51 11.85 1.92
CA LEU A 17 -1.38 12.85 2.98
C LEU A 17 0.09 13.11 3.36
N VAL A 18 0.92 12.07 3.41
CA VAL A 18 2.36 12.21 3.67
C VAL A 18 3.06 12.94 2.51
N HIS A 19 2.75 12.56 1.27
CA HIS A 19 3.34 13.17 0.08
C HIS A 19 2.98 14.66 -0.04
N GLU A 20 1.69 14.97 0.04
CA GLU A 20 1.14 16.30 -0.24
C GLU A 20 1.42 17.31 0.88
N ASN A 21 1.31 16.89 2.14
CA ASN A 21 1.44 17.81 3.28
C ASN A 21 2.87 17.94 3.80
N PHE A 22 3.74 16.96 3.53
CA PHE A 22 5.12 16.95 4.04
C PHE A 22 6.17 16.93 2.92
N GLY A 23 5.77 16.92 1.65
CA GLY A 23 6.68 17.00 0.49
C GLY A 23 7.57 15.77 0.31
N VAL A 24 7.26 14.64 0.95
CA VAL A 24 8.03 13.40 0.80
C VAL A 24 7.75 12.81 -0.57
N LEU A 25 8.80 12.58 -1.38
CA LEU A 25 8.63 11.97 -2.71
C LEU A 25 8.00 10.58 -2.59
N LYS A 26 7.06 10.24 -3.48
CA LYS A 26 6.36 8.94 -3.47
C LYS A 26 7.31 7.73 -3.42
N LYS A 27 8.41 7.79 -4.17
CA LYS A 27 9.47 6.76 -4.19
C LYS A 27 10.17 6.55 -2.83
N ASN A 28 10.07 7.52 -1.91
CA ASN A 28 10.63 7.46 -0.56
C ASN A 28 9.58 7.00 0.48
N ILE A 29 8.35 6.69 0.07
CA ILE A 29 7.29 6.20 0.95
C ILE A 29 7.11 4.70 0.68
N LEU A 30 7.36 3.90 1.71
CA LEU A 30 7.07 2.47 1.72
C LEU A 30 5.77 2.23 2.49
N ILE A 31 4.77 1.67 1.80
CA ILE A 31 3.62 1.06 2.44
C ILE A 31 3.98 -0.39 2.74
N GLN A 32 3.93 -0.75 4.02
CA GLN A 32 4.21 -2.11 4.46
C GLN A 32 3.05 -2.64 5.30
N ALA A 33 2.66 -3.88 5.02
CA ALA A 33 1.64 -4.61 5.78
C ALA A 33 2.09 -6.04 6.08
N VAL A 34 1.45 -6.70 7.04
CA VAL A 34 1.77 -8.12 7.32
C VAL A 34 1.18 -9.00 6.21
N ILE A 35 -0.08 -8.78 5.83
CA ILE A 35 -0.83 -9.63 4.90
C ILE A 35 -1.20 -8.87 3.63
N ASN A 36 -1.01 -9.48 2.45
CA ASN A 36 -1.58 -9.03 1.18
C ASN A 36 -2.76 -9.93 0.79
N LEU A 37 -3.87 -9.36 0.31
CA LEU A 37 -4.95 -10.07 -0.39
C LEU A 37 -4.89 -9.72 -1.89
N PRO A 38 -4.11 -10.47 -2.72
CA PRO A 38 -3.83 -10.07 -4.10
C PRO A 38 -5.08 -9.95 -4.97
N GLU A 39 -6.08 -10.79 -4.72
CA GLU A 39 -7.37 -10.84 -5.42
C GLU A 39 -8.22 -9.55 -5.30
N LEU A 40 -7.90 -8.68 -4.34
CA LEU A 40 -8.57 -7.39 -4.15
C LEU A 40 -7.81 -6.20 -4.77
N SER A 41 -6.70 -6.47 -5.46
CA SER A 41 -5.93 -5.50 -6.28
C SER A 41 -5.38 -4.28 -5.53
N GLY A 42 -5.41 -4.23 -4.19
CA GLY A 42 -4.98 -3.06 -3.43
C GLY A 42 -3.48 -2.78 -3.54
N SER A 43 -2.64 -3.82 -3.49
CA SER A 43 -1.19 -3.67 -3.64
C SER A 43 -0.80 -3.19 -5.04
N ASP A 44 -1.53 -3.60 -6.08
CA ASP A 44 -1.30 -3.14 -7.45
C ASP A 44 -1.75 -1.69 -7.67
N LEU A 45 -2.90 -1.29 -7.10
CA LEU A 45 -3.35 0.10 -7.08
C LEU A 45 -2.28 1.04 -6.49
N ILE A 46 -1.68 0.63 -5.37
CA ILE A 46 -0.65 1.42 -4.69
C ILE A 46 0.63 1.52 -5.54
N LYS A 47 1.10 0.41 -6.12
CA LYS A 47 2.27 0.41 -7.02
C LYS A 47 2.03 1.31 -8.24
N ALA A 48 0.86 1.20 -8.88
CA ALA A 48 0.47 2.03 -10.01
C ALA A 48 0.42 3.53 -9.67
N SER A 49 0.16 3.86 -8.41
CA SER A 49 0.16 5.23 -7.89
C SER A 49 1.57 5.81 -7.66
N GLY A 50 2.62 5.00 -7.84
CA GLY A 50 4.03 5.40 -7.71
C GLY A 50 4.66 5.20 -6.34
N TYR A 51 3.99 4.44 -5.45
CA TYR A 51 4.49 4.12 -4.11
C TYR A 51 5.11 2.72 -4.07
N SER A 52 6.02 2.49 -3.12
CA SER A 52 6.54 1.16 -2.85
C SER A 52 5.60 0.38 -1.94
N VAL A 53 5.43 -0.92 -2.19
CA VAL A 53 4.66 -1.85 -1.35
C VAL A 53 5.53 -3.06 -1.00
N GLN A 54 5.48 -3.47 0.28
CA GLN A 54 6.03 -4.74 0.75
C GLN A 54 5.06 -5.42 1.72
N THR A 55 4.95 -6.74 1.63
CA THR A 55 4.16 -7.55 2.56
C THR A 55 4.97 -8.75 3.03
N LEU A 56 4.65 -9.27 4.22
CA LEU A 56 5.34 -10.44 4.76
C LEU A 56 4.79 -11.75 4.20
N ILE A 57 3.47 -11.82 4.04
CA ILE A 57 2.79 -12.97 3.45
C ILE A 57 1.75 -12.51 2.43
N GLU A 58 1.48 -13.37 1.46
CA GLU A 58 0.30 -13.28 0.59
C GLU A 58 -0.68 -14.35 1.01
N PHE A 59 -1.97 -13.98 1.04
CA PHE A 59 -3.06 -14.91 1.31
C PHE A 59 -4.06 -14.86 0.15
N SER A 60 -4.32 -16.03 -0.43
CA SER A 60 -5.34 -16.23 -1.46
C SER A 60 -6.46 -17.06 -0.85
N GLY A 61 -7.70 -16.54 -0.89
CA GLY A 61 -8.84 -17.09 -0.16
C GLY A 61 -9.50 -18.32 -0.80
N THR A 62 -8.79 -19.04 -1.67
CA THR A 62 -9.29 -20.27 -2.33
C THR A 62 -9.25 -21.48 -1.42
#